data_AF-A0A1U7GQQ9-F1
#
_entry.id   AF-A0A1U7GQQ9-F1
#
_cell.length_a   1.000
_cell.length_b   1.000
_cell.length_c   1.000
_cell.angle_alpha   90.00
_cell.angle_beta   90.00
_cell.angle_gamma   90.00
#
_symmetry.space_group_name_H-M   'P 1'
#
loop_
_entity.id
_entity.type
_entity.pdbx_description
1 polymer ?
#
loop_
_entity_poly.entity_id
_entity_poly.type
_entity_poly.pdbx_seq_one_letter_code
_entity_poly.pdbx_strand_id
1 'polypeptide(L)' 'MEAAPGRSVVRDMAPDLDGSVVLRYHSVPSLQARPAAPVDEEFAEGDPVPFIRIKPDAGVRGATLEMAPPFRAP' A
#
# COMPACT_ATOMS: atom_id res chain seq x y z
N MET A 1 -11.81 -0.88 4.59
CA MET A 1 -10.38 -1.06 4.93
C MET A 1 -10.26 -1.22 6.43
N GLU A 2 -9.38 -2.11 6.88
CA GLU A 2 -9.11 -2.34 8.30
C GLU A 2 -7.62 -2.13 8.54
N ALA A 3 -7.23 -1.31 9.52
CA ALA A 3 -5.84 -1.00 9.82
C ALA A 3 -5.52 -1.35 11.28
N ALA A 4 -4.37 -1.98 11.49
CA ALA A 4 -3.77 -2.31 12.78
C ALA A 4 -2.29 -1.90 12.76
N PRO A 5 -1.61 -1.76 13.92
CA PRO A 5 -0.19 -1.48 13.96
C PRO A 5 0.61 -2.48 13.10
N GLY A 6 1.32 -1.96 12.09
CA GLY A 6 2.13 -2.75 11.17
C GLY A 6 1.38 -3.57 10.12
N ARG A 7 0.04 -3.47 10.03
CA ARG A 7 -0.76 -4.23 9.08
C ARG A 7 -2.02 -3.49 8.62
N SER A 8 -2.28 -3.47 7.32
CA SER A 8 -3.51 -2.93 6.73
C SER A 8 -4.13 -3.92 5.75
N VAL A 9 -5.44 -4.14 5.85
CA VAL A 9 -6.21 -5.00 4.95
C VAL A 9 -7.07 -4.14 4.03
N VAL A 10 -6.79 -4.25 2.73
CA VAL A 10 -7.54 -3.60 1.66
C VAL A 10 -8.41 -4.64 0.97
N ARG A 11 -9.70 -4.34 0.86
CA ARG A 11 -10.70 -5.16 0.19
C ARG A 11 -11.38 -4.31 -0.88
N ASP A 12 -11.95 -4.98 -1.88
CA ASP A 12 -12.68 -4.36 -2.98
C ASP A 12 -11.87 -3.29 -3.72
N MET A 13 -10.59 -3.60 -3.99
CA MET A 13 -9.72 -2.73 -4.76
C MET A 13 -10.29 -2.48 -6.15
N ALA A 14 -10.38 -1.20 -6.50
CA ALA A 14 -10.73 -0.72 -7.83
C ALA A 14 -9.52 0.04 -8.39
N PRO A 15 -8.66 -0.62 -9.19
CA PRO A 15 -7.51 0.03 -9.81
C PRO A 15 -7.93 1.13 -10.78
N ASP A 16 -7.11 2.18 -10.88
CA ASP A 16 -7.24 3.23 -11.88
C ASP A 16 -6.85 2.71 -13.28
N LEU A 17 -6.90 3.58 -14.30
CA LEU A 17 -6.58 3.28 -15.69
C LEU A 17 -5.17 2.73 -15.89
N ASP A 18 -4.22 3.09 -15.01
CA ASP A 18 -2.84 2.58 -15.03
C ASP A 18 -2.66 1.26 -14.26
N GLY A 19 -3.75 0.71 -13.71
CA GLY A 19 -3.77 -0.51 -12.90
C GLY A 19 -3.29 -0.31 -11.47
N SER A 20 -3.10 0.93 -11.01
CA SER A 20 -2.67 1.20 -9.64
C SER A 20 -3.82 1.52 -8.70
N VAL A 21 -3.59 1.32 -7.40
CA VAL A 21 -4.47 1.76 -6.32
C VAL A 21 -3.64 2.63 -5.38
N VAL A 22 -4.06 3.87 -5.18
CA VAL A 22 -3.44 4.79 -4.21
C VAL A 22 -4.23 4.77 -2.91
N LEU A 23 -3.56 4.38 -1.83
CA LEU A 23 -4.10 4.44 -0.48
C LEU A 23 -3.57 5.69 0.21
N ARG A 24 -4.46 6.55 0.70
CA ARG A 24 -4.11 7.77 1.45
C ARG A 24 -3.64 7.50 2.88
N TYR A 25 -2.64 6.63 3.00
CA TYR A 25 -1.90 6.29 4.19
C TYR A 25 -0.43 6.52 3.90
N HIS A 26 0.33 6.96 4.90
CA HIS A 26 1.75 7.23 4.74
C HIS A 26 2.52 5.95 4.38
N SER A 27 3.31 6.04 3.31
CA SER A 27 4.22 4.98 2.91
C SER A 27 5.36 4.85 3.91
N VAL A 28 5.81 3.62 4.13
CA VAL A 28 7.03 3.31 4.89
C VAL A 28 7.86 2.29 4.11
N PRO A 29 9.21 2.38 4.09
CA PRO A 29 10.05 1.52 3.25
C PRO A 29 9.96 0.01 3.54
N SER A 30 9.43 -0.38 4.69
CA SER A 30 9.31 -1.79 5.11
C SER A 30 8.01 -2.46 4.65
N LEU A 31 7.12 -1.74 3.97
CA LEU A 31 5.80 -2.25 3.62
C LEU A 31 5.86 -3.26 2.46
N GLN A 32 5.17 -4.38 2.61
CA GLN A 32 5.02 -5.41 1.58
C GLN A 32 3.54 -5.76 1.38
N ALA A 33 3.15 -6.07 0.15
CA ALA A 33 1.80 -6.51 -0.19
C ALA A 33 1.70 -8.05 -0.27
N ARG A 34 0.53 -8.57 0.12
CA ARG A 34 0.12 -9.97 -0.02
C ARG A 34 -1.31 -10.05 -0.58
N PRO A 35 -1.56 -10.64 -1.77
CA PRO A 35 -0.59 -11.26 -2.69
C PRO A 35 0.53 -10.30 -3.11
N ALA A 36 1.66 -10.86 -3.53
CA ALA A 36 2.82 -10.07 -3.91
C ALA A 36 2.44 -9.10 -5.03
N ALA A 37 2.65 -7.81 -4.79
CA ALA A 37 2.38 -6.73 -5.72
C ALA A 37 3.43 -5.63 -5.50
N PRO A 38 3.85 -4.89 -6.53
CA PRO A 38 4.67 -3.69 -6.35
C PRO A 38 3.99 -2.72 -5.39
N VAL A 39 4.78 -2.21 -4.45
CA VAL A 39 4.41 -1.17 -3.49
C VAL A 39 5.38 -0.02 -3.69
N ASP A 40 4.86 1.10 -4.16
CA ASP A 40 5.60 2.30 -4.49
C ASP A 40 5.09 3.50 -3.66
N GLU A 41 5.85 4.59 -3.70
CA GLU A 41 5.45 5.88 -3.17
C GLU A 41 4.69 6.70 -4.23
N GLU A 42 3.64 7.40 -3.80
CA GLU A 42 2.92 8.39 -4.61
C GLU A 42 2.96 9.74 -3.90
N PHE A 43 3.47 10.77 -4.58
CA PHE A 43 3.58 12.11 -4.03
C PHE A 43 2.37 12.94 -4.44
N ALA A 44 1.63 13.46 -3.46
CA ALA A 44 0.54 14.40 -3.69
C ALA A 44 1.01 15.84 -3.40
N GLU A 45 0.54 16.79 -4.19
CA GLU A 45 0.82 18.20 -3.97
C GLU A 45 0.21 18.66 -2.63
N GLY A 46 1.05 19.24 -1.77
CA GLY A 46 0.65 19.73 -0.44
C GLY A 46 0.79 18.72 0.69
N ASP A 47 1.10 17.45 0.40
CA ASP A 47 1.36 16.44 1.42
C ASP A 47 2.87 16.28 1.69
N PRO A 48 3.31 16.33 2.97
CA PRO A 48 4.73 16.24 3.32
C PRO A 48 5.29 14.82 3.28
N VAL A 49 4.43 13.80 3.14
CA VAL A 49 4.79 12.38 3.18
C VAL A 49 4.06 11.65 2.05
N PRO A 50 4.74 10.76 1.29
CA PRO A 50 4.11 10.05 0.20
C PRO A 50 3.04 9.06 0.67
N PHE A 51 2.06 8.84 -0.20
CA PHE A 51 1.04 7.82 -0.06
C PHE A 51 1.51 6.46 -0.59
N ILE A 52 0.81 5.40 -0.19
CA ILE A 52 1.09 4.05 -0.65
C ILE A 52 0.41 3.84 -2.01
N ARG A 53 1.18 3.45 -3.03
CA ARG A 53 0.66 3.00 -4.32
C ARG A 53 0.91 1.52 -4.50
N ILE A 54 -0.13 0.77 -4.82
CA ILE A 54 -0.05 -0.67 -5.07
C ILE A 54 -0.38 -0.93 -6.55
N LYS A 55 0.35 -1.82 -7.21
CA LYS A 55 -0.02 -2.34 -8.53
C LYS A 55 -0.42 -3.82 -8.44
N PRO A 56 -1.68 -4.13 -8.10
CA PRO A 56 -2.13 -5.52 -8.05
C PRO A 56 -2.15 -6.16 -9.46
N ASP A 57 -1.89 -7.47 -9.52
CA ASP A 57 -2.12 -8.24 -10.74
C ASP A 57 -3.61 -8.21 -11.16
N ALA A 58 -3.85 -8.39 -12.46
CA ALA A 58 -5.20 -8.37 -13.01
C ALA A 58 -6.12 -9.40 -12.31
N GLY A 59 -7.27 -8.93 -11.82
CA GLY A 59 -8.25 -9.75 -11.11
C GLY A 59 -8.05 -9.84 -9.59
N VAL A 60 -6.93 -9.36 -9.05
CA VAL A 60 -6.72 -9.24 -7.60
C VAL A 60 -7.55 -8.08 -7.06
N ARG A 61 -8.50 -8.39 -6.16
CA ARG A 61 -9.43 -7.41 -5.56
C ARG A 61 -9.15 -7.10 -4.10
N GLY A 62 -8.14 -7.72 -3.50
CA GLY A 62 -7.76 -7.47 -2.12
C GLY A 62 -6.28 -7.71 -1.88
N ALA A 63 -5.70 -6.93 -0.97
CA ALA A 63 -4.31 -7.06 -0.56
C ALA A 63 -4.17 -6.77 0.94
N THR A 64 -3.29 -7.51 1.59
CA THR A 64 -2.80 -7.20 2.93
C THR A 64 -1.45 -6.52 2.79
N LEU A 65 -1.33 -5.34 3.37
CA LEU A 65 -0.07 -4.63 3.53
C LEU A 65 0.50 -4.92 4.92
N GLU A 66 1.73 -5.39 5.00
CA GLU A 66 2.40 -5.75 6.26
C GLU A 66 3.82 -5.18 6.28
N MET A 67 4.28 -4.75 7.45
CA MET A 67 5.68 -4.35 7.62
C MET A 67 6.57 -5.59 7.71
N ALA A 68 7.57 -5.70 6.85
CA ALA A 68 8.53 -6.78 6.86
C ALA A 68 9.63 -6.54 7.91
N PRO A 69 9.90 -7.50 8.82
CA PRO A 69 11.01 -7.40 9.75
C PRO A 69 12.37 -7.61 9.06
N PRO A 70 13.47 -7.07 9.61
CA PRO A 70 13.54 -6.30 10.85
C PRO A 70 13.18 -4.81 10.61
N PHE A 71 12.11 -4.35 11.26
CA PHE A 71 11.78 -2.93 11.30
C PHE A 71 12.49 -2.29 12.49
N ARG A 72 13.34 -1.29 12.24
CA ARG A 72 13.75 -0.35 13.29
C ARG A 72 12.73 0.78 13.31
N ALA A 73 11.86 0.75 14.33
CA ALA A 73 11.09 1.93 14.69
C ALA A 73 12.08 3.05 15.09
N PRO A 74 11.89 4.29 14.62
CA PRO A 74 12.61 5.43 15.17
C PRO A 74 12.27 5.66 16.65
#